data_AF-A0AAE0GSX0-F1
#
_entry.id   AF-A0AAE0GSX0-F1
#
_cell.length_a   1.000
_cell.length_b   1.000
_cell.length_c   1.000
_cell.angle_alpha   90.00
_cell.angle_beta   90.00
_cell.angle_gamma   90.00
#
_symmetry.space_group_name_H-M   'P 1'
#
loop_
_entity.id
_entity.type
_entity.pdbx_description
1 polymer ?
#
loop_
_entity_poly.entity_id
_entity_poly.type
_entity_poly.pdbx_seq_one_letter_code
_entity_poly.pdbx_strand_id
1 'polypeptide(L)'
;MFKGRAKKSSFSDAGPNGEMENFSSGPNGEMENFSSGYYSDIGSNAEEVLIHGQNESAVKSLGFDKIELDDYVSPLTVDAYIAHRVKPMFKKYQAQAPYLARNMQSLEVLGFCVTACGTMLATLQYQEWVAFTVLLGTTIANIVKHTGLPRHVAATNVCLKSLQNLITFWDALSLVDRRTRRVKSHCLAVMEGAILDEAAAWTDSARSQSEEEVVLASSHRGTGKNEAKDK
;
A
#
# COMPACT_ATOMS: atom_id res chain seq x y z
N MET A 1 -49.64 43.32 32.67
CA MET A 1 -49.15 43.05 34.04
C MET A 1 -49.08 41.54 34.23
N PHE A 2 -47.97 40.90 33.85
CA PHE A 2 -47.68 39.50 34.18
C PHE A 2 -46.15 39.35 34.28
N LYS A 3 -45.67 39.23 35.52
CA LYS A 3 -44.31 38.82 35.88
C LYS A 3 -44.24 37.29 35.81
N GLY A 4 -43.24 36.72 35.15
CA GLY A 4 -42.99 35.28 35.16
C GLY A 4 -41.65 34.95 34.47
N ARG A 5 -40.52 35.19 35.14
CA ARG A 5 -39.73 34.22 35.92
C ARG A 5 -38.93 33.27 35.01
N ALA A 6 -37.72 33.71 34.66
CA ALA A 6 -36.68 32.94 34.02
C ALA A 6 -36.22 31.78 34.92
N LYS A 7 -36.32 30.54 34.43
CA LYS A 7 -35.61 29.39 34.98
C LYS A 7 -34.28 29.26 34.25
N LYS A 8 -33.18 29.57 34.96
CA LYS A 8 -31.84 29.10 34.61
C LYS A 8 -31.81 27.59 34.88
N SER A 9 -31.83 26.78 33.83
CA SER A 9 -31.41 25.37 33.92
C SER A 9 -29.90 25.33 33.70
N SER A 10 -29.19 25.09 34.79
CA SER A 10 -27.80 24.63 34.84
C SER A 10 -27.67 23.35 34.03
N PHE A 11 -27.10 23.47 32.83
CA PHE A 11 -26.69 22.33 32.02
C PHE A 11 -25.36 21.84 32.59
N SER A 12 -25.48 20.74 33.34
CA SER A 12 -24.37 20.02 33.93
C SER A 12 -23.45 19.52 32.84
N ASP A 13 -22.20 19.94 32.96
CA ASP A 13 -21.01 19.41 32.34
C ASP A 13 -20.97 17.88 32.50
N ALA A 14 -21.22 17.17 31.40
CA ALA A 14 -21.06 15.73 31.28
C ALA A 14 -20.08 15.51 30.13
N GLY A 15 -18.80 15.64 30.44
CA GLY A 15 -17.72 15.26 29.53
C GLY A 15 -17.86 13.78 29.17
N PRO A 16 -17.82 13.42 27.87
CA PRO A 16 -17.60 12.05 27.49
C PRO A 16 -16.12 11.75 27.71
N ASN A 17 -15.78 11.22 28.89
CA ASN A 17 -14.59 10.39 29.06
C ASN A 17 -14.84 9.10 28.28
N GLY A 18 -14.80 9.20 26.95
CA GLY A 18 -14.57 8.06 26.08
C GLY A 18 -13.10 7.72 26.24
N GLU A 19 -12.84 6.74 27.09
CA GLU A 19 -11.62 5.94 27.06
C GLU A 19 -11.43 5.47 25.62
N MET A 20 -10.64 6.22 24.85
CA MET A 20 -10.02 5.68 23.66
C MET A 20 -9.02 4.66 24.17
N GLU A 21 -9.50 3.42 24.30
CA GLU A 21 -8.62 2.27 24.38
C GLU A 21 -7.58 2.42 23.28
N ASN A 22 -6.34 2.59 23.72
CA ASN A 22 -5.15 2.47 22.92
C ASN A 22 -5.23 1.15 22.15
N PHE A 23 -5.72 1.18 20.92
CA PHE A 23 -5.41 0.17 19.90
C PHE A 23 -3.97 0.42 19.42
N SER A 24 -3.06 0.37 20.40
CA SER A 24 -1.63 0.34 20.21
C SER A 24 -1.25 -1.09 19.89
N SER A 25 -0.50 -1.25 18.81
CA SER A 25 0.33 -2.43 18.55
C SER A 25 -0.44 -3.70 18.19
N GLY A 26 -1.00 -3.73 16.98
CA GLY A 26 -1.07 -4.99 16.24
C GLY A 26 0.34 -5.60 16.09
N PRO A 27 0.47 -6.94 16.09
CA PRO A 27 1.74 -7.62 16.30
C PRO A 27 2.72 -7.38 15.15
N ASN A 28 3.79 -6.63 15.42
CA ASN A 28 5.01 -6.60 14.62
C ASN A 28 5.84 -7.87 14.90
N GLY A 29 5.24 -9.04 14.66
CA GLY A 29 5.89 -10.33 14.89
C GLY A 29 5.53 -11.28 13.77
N GLU A 30 6.54 -11.64 12.98
CA GLU A 30 6.55 -12.84 12.13
C GLU A 30 5.65 -12.80 10.88
N MET A 31 5.95 -11.88 9.95
CA MET A 31 5.80 -12.23 8.52
C MET A 31 7.11 -12.85 8.00
N GLU A 32 7.60 -13.88 8.68
CA GLU A 32 8.67 -14.71 8.14
C GLU A 32 8.10 -15.58 7.01
N ASN A 33 8.60 -15.33 5.79
CA ASN A 33 8.82 -16.36 4.77
C ASN A 33 7.63 -17.13 4.16
N PHE A 34 6.44 -16.55 4.07
CA PHE A 34 5.33 -17.20 3.33
C PHE A 34 5.22 -16.84 1.82
N SER A 35 6.24 -16.19 1.23
CA SER A 35 6.10 -15.53 -0.09
C SER A 35 6.94 -16.10 -1.25
N SER A 36 7.42 -17.35 -1.19
CA SER A 36 8.26 -17.89 -2.29
C SER A 36 7.73 -19.14 -3.00
N GLY A 37 6.75 -19.86 -2.44
CA GLY A 37 6.36 -21.17 -2.96
C GLY A 37 5.06 -21.26 -3.78
N TYR A 38 4.19 -20.24 -3.79
CA TYR A 38 2.78 -20.43 -4.22
C TYR A 38 2.38 -19.77 -5.55
N TYR A 39 3.30 -19.09 -6.27
CA TYR A 39 2.91 -18.28 -7.44
C TYR A 39 3.50 -18.69 -8.79
N SER A 40 4.29 -19.76 -8.87
CA SER A 40 4.78 -20.26 -10.18
C SER A 40 3.81 -21.20 -10.91
N ASP A 41 2.70 -21.63 -10.29
CA ASP A 41 1.89 -22.74 -10.83
C ASP A 41 0.44 -22.37 -11.24
N ILE A 42 0.06 -21.09 -11.17
CA ILE A 42 -1.27 -20.62 -11.64
C ILE A 42 -1.22 -20.25 -13.14
N GLY A 43 -0.06 -20.38 -13.78
CA GLY A 43 0.15 -20.05 -15.20
C GLY A 43 0.07 -21.22 -16.18
N SER A 44 -0.01 -22.48 -15.70
CA SER A 44 0.14 -23.66 -16.56
C SER A 44 -1.04 -24.65 -16.56
N ASN A 45 -2.15 -24.34 -15.87
CA ASN A 45 -3.34 -25.20 -15.83
C ASN A 45 -4.59 -24.57 -16.49
N ALA A 46 -4.41 -23.62 -17.40
CA ALA A 46 -5.51 -23.11 -18.23
C ALA A 46 -5.96 -24.10 -19.32
N GLU A 47 -5.28 -25.25 -19.49
CA GLU A 47 -5.65 -26.26 -20.49
C GLU A 47 -6.34 -27.51 -19.91
N GLU A 48 -6.46 -27.70 -18.59
CA GLU A 48 -6.96 -28.97 -18.03
C GLU A 48 -8.13 -28.85 -17.04
N VAL A 49 -9.12 -28.02 -17.36
CA VAL A 49 -10.47 -28.11 -16.76
C VAL A 49 -11.51 -28.26 -17.88
N LEU A 50 -11.44 -29.40 -18.57
CA LEU A 50 -12.35 -29.84 -19.63
C LEU A 50 -13.43 -30.81 -19.10
N ILE A 51 -14.06 -30.53 -17.95
CA ILE A 51 -15.15 -31.40 -17.41
C ILE A 51 -16.48 -30.63 -17.15
N HIS A 52 -16.70 -29.47 -17.78
CA HIS A 52 -18.02 -28.79 -17.80
C HIS A 52 -18.49 -28.31 -19.20
N GLY A 53 -17.93 -28.88 -20.26
CA GLY A 53 -18.08 -28.44 -21.65
C GLY A 53 -19.35 -28.87 -22.40
N GLN A 54 -20.53 -28.99 -21.78
CA GLN A 54 -21.78 -29.23 -22.54
C GLN A 54 -22.90 -28.21 -22.36
N ASN A 55 -22.75 -27.20 -21.49
CA ASN A 55 -23.76 -26.13 -21.36
C ASN A 55 -23.30 -24.73 -21.81
N GLU A 56 -22.01 -24.49 -22.08
CA GLU A 56 -21.56 -23.17 -22.54
C GLU A 56 -22.01 -22.82 -23.97
N SER A 57 -22.19 -23.83 -24.82
CA SER A 57 -22.54 -23.64 -26.23
C SER A 57 -23.94 -23.07 -26.43
N ALA A 58 -24.86 -23.38 -25.51
CA ALA A 58 -26.24 -22.87 -25.54
C ALA A 58 -26.36 -21.44 -25.00
N VAL A 59 -25.43 -21.00 -24.14
CA VAL A 59 -25.45 -19.64 -23.57
C VAL A 59 -24.81 -18.64 -24.55
N LYS A 60 -23.79 -19.05 -25.31
CA LYS A 60 -23.13 -18.22 -26.34
C LYS A 60 -24.05 -17.77 -27.49
N SER A 61 -25.17 -18.45 -27.75
CA SER A 61 -26.05 -18.13 -28.88
C SER A 61 -27.01 -16.96 -28.63
N LEU A 62 -27.08 -16.41 -27.41
CA LEU A 62 -28.00 -15.32 -27.08
C LEU A 62 -27.45 -13.91 -27.40
N GLY A 63 -26.26 -13.79 -27.99
CA GLY A 63 -25.75 -12.51 -28.49
C GLY A 63 -25.35 -11.49 -27.41
N PHE A 64 -25.45 -11.84 -26.13
CA PHE A 64 -25.04 -11.00 -25.00
C PHE A 64 -23.55 -11.13 -24.61
N ASP A 65 -22.79 -12.01 -25.28
CA ASP A 65 -21.38 -12.29 -24.99
C ASP A 65 -20.38 -11.51 -25.86
N LYS A 66 -20.86 -10.54 -26.66
CA LYS A 66 -19.92 -9.59 -27.25
C LYS A 66 -19.46 -8.66 -26.14
N ILE A 67 -18.35 -9.05 -25.52
CA ILE A 67 -17.59 -8.20 -24.63
C ILE A 67 -17.24 -6.93 -25.43
N GLU A 68 -17.94 -5.84 -25.13
CA GLU A 68 -17.71 -4.54 -25.76
C GLU A 68 -16.30 -4.06 -25.43
N LEU A 69 -15.59 -3.50 -26.41
CA LEU A 69 -14.29 -2.88 -26.16
C LEU A 69 -14.47 -1.73 -25.16
N ASP A 70 -13.71 -1.75 -24.05
CA ASP A 70 -13.71 -0.67 -23.06
C ASP A 70 -13.12 0.61 -23.67
N ASP A 71 -13.97 1.61 -23.88
CA ASP A 71 -13.61 2.95 -24.37
C ASP A 71 -13.36 3.94 -23.21
N TYR A 72 -13.34 3.45 -21.98
CA TYR A 72 -13.18 4.18 -20.72
C TYR A 72 -14.27 5.21 -20.37
N VAL A 73 -15.24 5.45 -21.25
CA VAL A 73 -16.22 6.54 -21.13
C VAL A 73 -17.66 6.02 -21.22
N SER A 74 -17.91 4.95 -21.97
CA SER A 74 -19.23 4.37 -22.13
C SER A 74 -19.68 3.58 -20.90
N PRO A 75 -21.01 3.53 -20.65
CA PRO A 75 -21.57 2.73 -19.58
C PRO A 75 -21.29 1.24 -19.83
N LEU A 76 -20.47 0.64 -18.99
CA LEU A 76 -20.06 -0.77 -19.10
C LEU A 76 -20.89 -1.68 -18.17
N THR A 77 -21.14 -2.91 -18.60
CA THR A 77 -21.71 -3.94 -17.71
C THR A 77 -20.68 -4.31 -16.63
N VAL A 78 -21.13 -4.80 -15.48
CA VAL A 78 -20.18 -5.09 -14.37
C VAL A 78 -19.29 -6.28 -14.70
N ASP A 79 -19.82 -7.29 -15.40
CA ASP A 79 -19.01 -8.40 -15.91
C ASP A 79 -17.87 -7.89 -16.79
N ALA A 80 -18.17 -6.97 -17.73
CA ALA A 80 -17.17 -6.39 -18.59
C ALA A 80 -16.21 -5.46 -17.82
N TYR A 81 -16.67 -4.71 -16.82
CA TYR A 81 -15.81 -3.90 -15.95
C TYR A 81 -14.78 -4.74 -15.19
N ILE A 82 -15.20 -5.88 -14.62
CA ILE A 82 -14.30 -6.77 -13.89
C ILE A 82 -13.32 -7.44 -14.85
N ALA A 83 -13.78 -7.86 -16.01
CA ALA A 83 -12.92 -8.47 -17.04
C ALA A 83 -11.87 -7.48 -17.59
N HIS A 84 -12.26 -6.23 -17.87
CA HIS A 84 -11.40 -5.25 -18.55
C HIS A 84 -10.59 -4.35 -17.62
N ARG A 85 -11.01 -4.14 -16.37
CA ARG A 85 -10.30 -3.22 -15.47
C ARG A 85 -9.72 -3.94 -14.27
N VAL A 86 -10.54 -4.71 -13.54
CA VAL A 86 -10.09 -5.37 -12.29
C VAL A 86 -9.02 -6.44 -12.58
N LYS A 87 -9.30 -7.38 -13.49
CA LYS A 87 -8.35 -8.47 -13.82
C LYS A 87 -7.00 -7.97 -14.35
N PRO A 88 -6.91 -7.03 -15.30
CA PRO A 88 -5.61 -6.54 -15.75
C PRO A 88 -4.87 -5.73 -14.68
N MET A 89 -5.58 -4.94 -13.86
CA MET A 89 -4.94 -4.26 -12.72
C MET A 89 -4.38 -5.26 -11.72
N PHE A 90 -5.15 -6.31 -11.38
CA PHE A 90 -4.67 -7.41 -10.54
C PHE A 90 -3.40 -8.05 -11.11
N LYS A 91 -3.38 -8.42 -12.40
CA LYS A 91 -2.20 -8.99 -13.07
C LYS A 91 -1.00 -8.05 -13.04
N LYS A 92 -1.23 -6.75 -13.25
CA LYS A 92 -0.18 -5.73 -13.18
C LYS A 92 0.45 -5.69 -11.79
N TYR A 93 -0.36 -5.61 -10.73
CA TYR A 93 0.13 -5.60 -9.35
C TYR A 93 0.82 -6.91 -8.97
N GLN A 94 0.28 -8.04 -9.41
CA GLN A 94 0.87 -9.35 -9.20
C GLN A 94 2.28 -9.45 -9.83
N ALA A 95 2.47 -8.89 -11.03
CA ALA A 95 3.77 -8.86 -11.69
C ALA A 95 4.75 -7.86 -11.06
N GLN A 96 4.25 -6.74 -10.51
CA GLN A 96 5.06 -5.69 -9.90
C GLN A 96 5.55 -6.05 -8.49
N ALA A 97 4.75 -6.76 -7.70
CA ALA A 97 5.07 -7.14 -6.32
C ALA A 97 6.46 -7.82 -6.17
N PRO A 98 6.83 -8.87 -6.94
CA PRO A 98 8.15 -9.51 -6.80
C PRO A 98 9.30 -8.62 -7.26
N TYR A 99 9.07 -7.72 -8.21
CA TYR A 99 10.11 -6.78 -8.68
C TYR A 99 10.47 -5.78 -7.58
N LEU A 100 9.48 -5.18 -6.93
CA LEU A 100 9.71 -4.26 -5.82
C LEU A 100 10.39 -4.97 -4.63
N ALA A 101 9.95 -6.19 -4.31
CA ALA A 101 10.55 -6.98 -3.23
C ALA A 101 12.04 -7.28 -3.48
N ARG A 102 12.40 -7.67 -4.71
CA ARG A 102 13.80 -7.94 -5.09
C ARG A 102 14.68 -6.69 -4.98
N ASN A 103 14.17 -5.54 -5.41
CA ASN A 103 14.92 -4.28 -5.31
C ASN A 103 15.17 -3.88 -3.85
N MET A 104 14.18 -4.06 -2.98
CA MET A 104 14.32 -3.83 -1.54
C MET A 104 15.40 -4.75 -0.95
N GLN A 105 15.31 -6.05 -1.22
CA GLN A 105 16.28 -7.03 -0.73
C GLN A 105 17.70 -6.73 -1.24
N SER A 106 17.84 -6.29 -2.50
CA SER A 106 19.15 -5.94 -3.05
C SER A 106 19.79 -4.75 -2.33
N LEU A 107 19.01 -3.75 -1.92
CA LEU A 107 19.52 -2.59 -1.19
C LEU A 107 19.94 -2.96 0.24
N GLU A 108 19.18 -3.84 0.91
CA GLU A 108 19.54 -4.35 2.23
C GLU A 108 20.84 -5.14 2.21
N VAL A 109 20.99 -6.05 1.24
CA VAL A 109 22.22 -6.82 1.05
C VAL A 109 23.41 -5.90 0.79
N LEU A 110 23.23 -4.86 -0.04
CA LEU A 110 24.28 -3.89 -0.31
C LEU A 110 24.65 -3.08 0.94
N GLY A 111 23.68 -2.74 1.79
CA GLY A 111 23.91 -2.16 3.12
C GLY A 111 24.78 -3.05 4.00
N PHE A 112 24.45 -4.35 4.11
CA PHE A 112 25.25 -5.31 4.89
C PHE A 112 26.67 -5.47 4.35
N CYS A 113 26.85 -5.49 3.03
CA CYS A 113 28.17 -5.54 2.41
C CYS A 113 29.03 -4.33 2.80
N VAL A 114 28.45 -3.12 2.82
CA VAL A 114 29.17 -1.91 3.23
C VAL A 114 29.54 -1.95 4.71
N THR A 115 28.64 -2.42 5.58
CA THR A 115 28.95 -2.59 7.01
C THR A 115 30.08 -3.61 7.21
N ALA A 116 30.04 -4.75 6.54
CA ALA A 116 31.09 -5.77 6.62
C ALA A 116 32.44 -5.25 6.12
N CYS A 117 32.46 -4.52 5.00
CA CYS A 117 33.66 -3.85 4.51
C CYS A 117 34.20 -2.83 5.53
N GLY A 118 33.34 -2.02 6.15
CA GLY A 118 33.73 -1.08 7.20
C GLY A 118 34.42 -1.78 8.38
N THR A 119 33.87 -2.91 8.84
CA THR A 119 34.49 -3.72 9.89
C THR A 119 35.84 -4.30 9.45
N MET A 120 35.94 -4.83 8.23
CA MET A 120 37.18 -5.40 7.71
C MET A 120 38.28 -4.33 7.58
N LEU A 121 37.95 -3.15 7.08
CA LEU A 121 38.88 -2.03 6.96
C LEU A 121 39.37 -1.51 8.32
N ALA A 122 38.49 -1.49 9.33
CA ALA A 122 38.85 -1.11 10.68
C ALA A 122 39.92 -2.05 11.28
N THR A 123 39.86 -3.35 10.97
CA THR A 123 40.87 -4.31 11.46
C THR A 123 42.25 -4.14 10.81
N LEU A 124 42.31 -3.65 9.57
CA LEU A 124 43.56 -3.42 8.84
C LEU A 124 44.22 -2.06 9.15
N GLN A 125 43.65 -1.27 10.07
CA GLN A 125 44.12 0.07 10.46
C GLN A 125 44.15 1.12 9.33
N TYR A 126 43.40 0.91 8.23
CA TYR A 126 43.25 1.90 7.16
C TYR A 126 42.19 2.96 7.51
N GLN A 127 42.54 3.86 8.42
CA GLN A 127 41.61 4.87 8.99
C GLN A 127 40.96 5.78 7.93
N GLU A 128 41.69 6.16 6.89
CA GLU A 128 41.18 7.05 5.83
C GLU A 128 40.00 6.43 5.06
N TRP A 129 40.02 5.10 4.85
CA TRP A 129 38.97 4.41 4.11
C TRP A 129 37.73 4.10 4.97
N VAL A 130 37.87 4.07 6.30
CA VAL A 130 36.73 3.87 7.21
C VAL A 130 35.71 4.99 7.04
N ALA A 131 36.15 6.24 6.98
CA ALA A 131 35.28 7.39 6.76
C ALA A 131 34.46 7.26 5.46
N PHE A 132 35.09 6.76 4.38
CA PHE A 132 34.42 6.52 3.11
C PHE A 132 33.30 5.46 3.21
N THR A 133 33.56 4.35 3.92
CA THR A 133 32.52 3.31 4.12
C THR A 133 31.33 3.81 4.94
N VAL A 134 31.57 4.67 5.94
CA VAL A 134 30.51 5.28 6.76
C VAL A 134 29.67 6.26 5.94
N LEU A 135 30.31 7.09 5.13
CA LEU A 135 29.62 7.99 4.20
C LEU A 135 28.76 7.19 3.22
N LEU A 136 29.31 6.15 2.60
CA LEU A 136 28.60 5.29 1.66
C LEU A 136 27.40 4.60 2.33
N GLY A 137 27.59 4.05 3.53
CA GLY A 137 26.51 3.42 4.30
C GLY A 137 25.38 4.40 4.62
N THR A 138 25.72 5.64 4.98
CA THR A 138 24.76 6.72 5.21
C THR A 138 24.00 7.08 3.93
N THR A 139 24.69 7.19 2.79
CA THR A 139 24.06 7.46 1.49
C THR A 139 23.08 6.36 1.09
N ILE A 140 23.46 5.09 1.24
CA ILE A 140 22.57 3.95 0.93
C ILE A 140 21.34 3.96 1.84
N ALA A 141 21.54 4.16 3.14
CA ALA A 141 20.44 4.26 4.11
C ALA A 141 19.49 5.40 3.74
N ASN A 142 20.03 6.55 3.32
CA ASN A 142 19.23 7.68 2.86
C ASN A 142 18.48 7.35 1.56
N ILE A 143 19.08 6.65 0.61
CA ILE A 143 18.39 6.21 -0.61
C ILE A 143 17.25 5.25 -0.27
N VAL A 144 17.46 4.28 0.62
CA VAL A 144 16.41 3.33 1.05
C VAL A 144 15.24 4.07 1.71
N LYS A 145 15.55 4.99 2.63
CA LYS A 145 14.53 5.84 3.27
C LYS A 145 13.79 6.70 2.25
N HIS A 146 14.52 7.34 1.35
CA HIS A 146 13.97 8.26 0.36
C HIS A 146 13.09 7.54 -0.66
N THR A 147 13.45 6.33 -1.03
CA THR A 147 12.69 5.62 -2.06
C THR A 147 11.37 5.04 -1.55
N GLY A 148 11.13 5.01 -0.23
CA GLY A 148 9.84 4.58 0.33
C GLY A 148 9.44 3.15 -0.02
N LEU A 149 10.36 2.34 -0.55
CA LEU A 149 10.11 1.00 -1.10
C LEU A 149 9.30 0.10 -0.16
N PRO A 150 9.63 0.00 1.15
CA PRO A 150 8.90 -0.89 2.06
C PRO A 150 7.41 -0.52 2.14
N ARG A 151 7.11 0.77 2.12
CA ARG A 151 5.73 1.28 2.15
C ARG A 151 5.00 0.98 0.86
N HIS A 152 5.66 1.16 -0.28
CA HIS A 152 5.07 0.82 -1.59
C HIS A 152 4.77 -0.68 -1.70
N VAL A 153 5.70 -1.54 -1.28
CA VAL A 153 5.49 -3.00 -1.25
C VAL A 153 4.28 -3.36 -0.38
N ALA A 154 4.20 -2.78 0.83
CA ALA A 154 3.07 -3.02 1.72
C ALA A 154 1.74 -2.56 1.10
N ALA A 155 1.69 -1.36 0.52
CA ALA A 155 0.49 -0.81 -0.11
C ALA A 155 0.04 -1.63 -1.33
N THR A 156 0.96 -2.02 -2.21
CA THR A 156 0.66 -2.89 -3.36
C THR A 156 0.15 -4.25 -2.90
N ASN A 157 0.69 -4.84 -1.84
CA ASN A 157 0.20 -6.11 -1.29
C ASN A 157 -1.22 -5.99 -0.71
N VAL A 158 -1.52 -4.89 -0.02
CA VAL A 158 -2.87 -4.60 0.47
C VAL A 158 -3.85 -4.44 -0.69
N CYS A 159 -3.47 -3.68 -1.73
CA CYS A 159 -4.26 -3.52 -2.95
C CYS A 159 -4.52 -4.88 -3.64
N LEU A 160 -3.47 -5.70 -3.80
CA LEU A 160 -3.56 -7.03 -4.40
C LEU A 160 -4.56 -7.93 -3.65
N LYS A 161 -4.49 -7.92 -2.31
CA LYS A 161 -5.42 -8.68 -1.44
C LYS A 161 -6.86 -8.19 -1.59
N SER A 162 -7.08 -6.87 -1.64
CA SER A 162 -8.40 -6.28 -1.86
C SER A 162 -8.99 -6.65 -3.22
N LEU A 163 -8.18 -6.60 -4.29
CA LEU A 163 -8.60 -7.00 -5.64
C LEU A 163 -8.87 -8.50 -5.73
N GLN A 164 -8.04 -9.34 -5.09
CA GLN A 164 -8.28 -10.78 -5.04
C GLN A 164 -9.59 -11.10 -4.33
N ASN A 165 -9.84 -10.47 -3.17
CA ASN A 165 -11.08 -10.64 -2.44
C ASN A 165 -12.29 -10.18 -3.26
N LEU A 166 -12.16 -9.07 -4.01
CA LEU A 166 -13.19 -8.59 -4.92
C LEU A 166 -13.49 -9.60 -6.03
N ILE A 167 -12.48 -10.21 -6.64
CA ILE A 167 -12.66 -11.24 -7.67
C ILE A 167 -13.35 -12.47 -7.08
N THR A 168 -12.90 -12.96 -5.93
CA THR A 168 -13.54 -14.09 -5.23
C THR A 168 -14.99 -13.79 -4.87
N PHE A 169 -15.27 -12.58 -4.35
CA PHE A 169 -16.61 -12.13 -4.04
C PHE A 169 -17.50 -12.09 -5.29
N TRP A 170 -16.96 -11.60 -6.41
CA TRP A 170 -17.67 -11.59 -7.68
C TRP A 170 -18.01 -12.99 -8.19
N ASP A 171 -17.06 -13.91 -8.12
CA ASP A 171 -17.24 -15.28 -8.60
C ASP A 171 -18.26 -16.04 -7.73
N ALA A 172 -18.37 -15.71 -6.45
CA ALA A 172 -19.37 -16.29 -5.54
C ALA A 172 -20.82 -15.79 -5.75
N LEU A 173 -21.02 -14.67 -6.47
CA LEU A 173 -22.35 -14.09 -6.69
C LEU A 173 -23.13 -14.85 -7.77
N SER A 174 -24.43 -15.07 -7.52
CA SER A 174 -25.36 -15.61 -8.53
C SER A 174 -25.60 -14.61 -9.68
N LEU A 175 -26.01 -15.10 -10.85
CA LEU A 175 -26.31 -14.24 -12.01
C LEU A 175 -27.38 -13.18 -11.73
N VAL A 176 -28.33 -13.47 -10.82
CA VAL A 176 -29.37 -12.52 -10.42
C VAL A 176 -28.77 -11.43 -9.53
N ASP A 177 -27.92 -11.81 -8.57
CA ASP A 177 -27.31 -10.86 -7.64
C ASP A 177 -26.34 -9.90 -8.35
N ARG A 178 -25.58 -10.39 -9.35
CA ARG A 178 -24.65 -9.60 -10.17
C ARG A 178 -25.32 -8.41 -10.86
N ARG A 179 -26.63 -8.47 -11.11
CA ARG A 179 -27.38 -7.38 -11.76
C ARG A 179 -27.77 -6.26 -10.80
N THR A 180 -27.69 -6.48 -9.50
CA THR A 180 -28.14 -5.53 -8.48
C THR A 180 -27.22 -4.31 -8.39
N ARG A 181 -27.81 -3.10 -8.39
CA ARG A 181 -27.07 -1.82 -8.32
C ARG A 181 -26.09 -1.76 -7.14
N ARG A 182 -26.48 -2.33 -5.99
CA ARG A 182 -25.65 -2.42 -4.79
C ARG A 182 -24.31 -3.13 -5.04
N VAL A 183 -24.33 -4.26 -5.76
CA VAL A 183 -23.12 -5.02 -6.08
C VAL A 183 -22.22 -4.20 -7.00
N LYS A 184 -22.79 -3.51 -8.00
CA LYS A 184 -22.04 -2.63 -8.89
C LYS A 184 -21.29 -1.55 -8.11
N SER A 185 -22.00 -0.81 -7.26
CA SER A 185 -21.40 0.24 -6.43
C SER A 185 -20.33 -0.30 -5.48
N HIS A 186 -20.53 -1.50 -4.92
CA HIS A 186 -19.53 -2.13 -4.06
C HIS A 186 -18.25 -2.48 -4.83
N CYS A 187 -18.37 -3.09 -6.01
CA CYS A 187 -17.21 -3.46 -6.83
C CYS A 187 -16.39 -2.23 -7.24
N LEU A 188 -17.07 -1.16 -7.67
CA LEU A 188 -16.42 0.11 -8.01
C LEU A 188 -15.72 0.71 -6.79
N ALA A 189 -16.42 0.83 -5.66
CA ALA A 189 -15.86 1.44 -4.45
C ALA A 189 -14.62 0.69 -3.93
N VAL A 190 -14.63 -0.65 -3.95
CA VAL A 190 -13.48 -1.46 -3.51
C VAL A 190 -12.30 -1.31 -4.46
N MET A 191 -12.55 -1.35 -5.77
CA MET A 191 -11.50 -1.22 -6.79
C MET A 191 -10.86 0.17 -6.78
N GLU A 192 -11.69 1.21 -6.84
CA GLU A 192 -11.21 2.60 -6.86
C GLU A 192 -10.55 2.98 -5.54
N GLY A 193 -11.11 2.51 -4.41
CA GLY A 193 -10.48 2.67 -3.09
C GLY A 193 -9.09 2.03 -3.05
N ALA A 194 -8.96 0.78 -3.48
CA ALA A 194 -7.67 0.09 -3.47
C ALA A 194 -6.60 0.78 -4.35
N ILE A 195 -7.00 1.32 -5.52
CA ILE A 195 -6.09 2.06 -6.40
C ILE A 195 -5.73 3.42 -5.79
N LEU A 196 -6.69 4.13 -5.21
CA LEU A 196 -6.45 5.42 -4.55
C LEU A 196 -5.55 5.26 -3.32
N ASP A 197 -5.72 4.19 -2.55
CA ASP A 197 -4.88 3.88 -1.39
C ASP A 197 -3.43 3.62 -1.82
N GLU A 198 -3.23 2.89 -2.92
CA GLU A 198 -1.88 2.71 -3.47
C GLU A 198 -1.31 4.05 -3.97
N ALA A 199 -2.06 4.83 -4.74
CA ALA A 199 -1.63 6.14 -5.23
C ALA A 199 -1.30 7.11 -4.07
N ALA A 200 -2.06 7.04 -2.97
CA ALA A 200 -1.78 7.78 -1.75
C ALA A 200 -0.48 7.33 -1.10
N ALA A 201 -0.17 6.03 -1.09
CA ALA A 201 1.11 5.54 -0.59
C ALA A 201 2.32 6.03 -1.43
N TRP A 202 2.14 6.17 -2.75
CA TRP A 202 3.14 6.78 -3.65
C TRP A 202 3.39 8.25 -3.32
N THR A 203 2.33 9.02 -3.06
CA THR A 203 2.46 10.46 -2.79
C THR A 203 2.86 10.78 -1.36
N ASP A 204 2.43 10.02 -0.36
CA ASP A 204 2.77 10.29 1.05
C ASP A 204 4.27 10.05 1.33
N SER A 205 4.90 9.13 0.59
CA SER A 205 6.35 8.91 0.68
C SER A 205 7.15 10.14 0.25
N ALA A 206 6.61 10.97 -0.67
CA ALA A 206 7.23 12.24 -1.05
C ALA A 206 7.04 13.33 0.01
N ARG A 207 5.93 13.31 0.78
CA ARG A 207 5.69 14.30 1.84
C ARG A 207 6.64 14.10 3.02
N SER A 208 6.82 12.86 3.47
CA SER A 208 7.72 12.54 4.59
C SER A 208 9.17 13.00 4.36
N GLN A 209 9.60 13.12 3.10
CA GLN A 209 10.93 13.59 2.75
C GLN A 209 11.12 15.09 3.03
N SER A 210 10.11 15.90 2.72
CA SER A 210 10.19 17.36 2.89
C SER A 210 10.30 17.80 4.35
N GLU A 211 9.74 17.00 5.27
CA GLU A 211 9.74 17.32 6.69
C GLU A 211 11.11 17.07 7.34
N GLU A 212 11.83 16.01 6.95
CA GLU A 212 13.14 15.67 7.52
C GLU A 212 14.24 16.69 7.14
N GLU A 213 14.21 17.22 5.91
CA GLU A 213 15.14 18.27 5.46
C GLU A 213 14.94 19.58 6.25
N VAL A 214 13.69 19.97 6.51
CA VAL A 214 13.35 21.19 7.26
C VAL A 214 13.84 21.07 8.71
N VAL A 215 13.74 19.88 9.33
CA VAL A 215 14.23 19.64 10.68
C VAL A 215 15.75 19.77 10.75
N LEU A 216 16.49 19.16 9.81
CA LEU A 216 17.96 19.27 9.75
C LEU A 216 18.44 20.71 9.52
N ALA A 217 17.79 21.45 8.61
CA ALA A 217 18.11 22.85 8.34
C ALA A 217 17.85 23.74 9.58
N SER A 218 16.81 23.43 10.36
CA SER A 218 16.50 24.17 11.59
C SER A 218 17.49 23.88 12.72
N SER A 219 17.99 22.65 12.82
CA SER A 219 18.96 22.24 13.86
C SER A 219 20.32 22.92 13.70
N HIS A 220 20.72 23.29 12.49
CA HIS A 220 22.03 23.91 12.25
C HIS A 220 22.09 25.42 12.57
N ARG A 221 20.94 26.08 12.78
CA ARG A 221 20.86 27.53 13.03
C ARG A 221 21.01 27.95 14.50
N GLY A 222 21.15 27.00 15.43
CA GLY A 222 20.95 27.23 16.88
C GLY A 222 22.17 27.60 17.74
N THR A 223 23.42 27.44 17.28
CA THR A 223 24.58 27.40 18.20
C THR A 223 25.43 28.67 18.32
N GLY A 224 24.97 29.83 17.83
CA GLY A 224 25.87 30.99 17.63
C GLY A 224 25.77 32.22 18.54
N LYS A 225 25.06 32.24 19.68
CA LYS A 225 24.71 33.53 20.33
C LYS A 225 25.06 33.79 21.80
N ASN A 226 25.79 32.94 22.50
CA ASN A 226 26.04 33.16 23.94
C ASN A 226 27.55 33.24 24.29
N GLU A 227 28.31 34.18 23.73
CA GLU A 227 29.72 34.37 24.12
C GLU A 227 30.20 35.83 24.19
N ALA A 228 29.30 36.80 24.35
CA ALA A 228 29.67 38.21 24.47
C ALA A 228 28.94 38.91 25.62
N LYS A 229 29.20 38.51 26.86
CA LYS A 229 28.83 39.32 28.03
C LYS A 229 29.64 38.97 29.29
N ASP A 230 30.95 39.14 29.24
CA ASP A 230 31.75 39.33 30.46
C ASP A 230 33.09 39.98 30.11
N LYS A 231 33.08 41.31 29.93
CA LYS A 231 34.24 42.21 30.07
C LYS A 231 33.74 43.60 30.45
#